data_AF-A0A975T281-F1
#
_entry.id   AF-A0A975T281-F1
#
_cell.length_a   1.000
_cell.length_b   1.000
_cell.length_c   1.000
_cell.angle_alpha   90.00
_cell.angle_beta   90.00
_cell.angle_gamma   90.00
#
_symmetry.space_group_name_H-M   'P 1'
#
loop_
_entity.id
_entity.type
_entity.pdbx_description
1 polymer ?
#
loop_
_entity_poly.entity_id
_entity_poly.type
_entity_poly.pdbx_seq_one_letter_code
_entity_poly.pdbx_strand_id
1 'polypeptide(L)'
;MTVLVWVTTVAIFCQAVIAGQFVSQDGKDAWVTVHGVVADISWVLTLISAGYAFFALRTYFPVLVRWSGVLFVATLIQTGIGHLITEKGVDWLIMVHVPLAFVVFAAAGYLSVWAVRVRHQVAEGHLHRAAEVGVDPKADVHDVVRPIDPS
;
A
#
# COMPACT_ATOMS: atom_id res chain seq x y z
N MET A 1 1.86 -7.74 -10.52
CA MET A 1 1.36 -6.76 -9.53
C MET A 1 0.75 -7.43 -8.31
N THR A 2 -0.23 -8.32 -8.45
CA THR A 2 -0.94 -8.96 -7.32
C THR A 2 -0.01 -9.62 -6.30
N VAL A 3 0.94 -10.46 -6.73
CA VAL A 3 1.92 -11.09 -5.81
C VAL A 3 2.75 -10.04 -5.07
N LEU A 4 3.25 -9.03 -5.78
CA LEU A 4 4.08 -7.96 -5.22
C LEU A 4 3.34 -7.17 -4.12
N VAL A 5 2.06 -6.94 -4.37
CA VAL A 5 1.14 -6.20 -3.53
C VAL A 5 0.72 -7.01 -2.28
N TRP A 6 0.50 -8.32 -2.43
CA TRP A 6 0.32 -9.24 -1.30
C TRP A 6 1.58 -9.35 -0.45
N VAL A 7 2.75 -9.49 -1.08
CA VAL A 7 4.04 -9.51 -0.37
C VAL A 7 4.28 -8.20 0.38
N THR A 8 3.94 -7.06 -0.23
CA THR A 8 4.00 -5.74 0.44
C THR A 8 3.08 -5.68 1.66
N THR A 9 1.83 -6.14 1.52
CA THR A 9 0.86 -6.16 2.62
C THR A 9 1.29 -7.09 3.75
N VAL A 10 1.83 -8.28 3.42
CA VAL A 10 2.38 -9.21 4.40
C VAL A 10 3.60 -8.61 5.10
N ALA A 11 4.48 -7.92 4.38
CA ALA A 11 5.64 -7.24 4.98
C ALA A 11 5.21 -6.16 5.99
N ILE A 12 4.23 -5.33 5.64
CA ILE A 12 3.70 -4.30 6.55
C ILE A 12 2.95 -4.93 7.73
N PHE A 13 2.23 -6.04 7.52
CA PHE A 13 1.60 -6.79 8.62
C PHE A 13 2.66 -7.33 9.59
N CYS A 14 3.73 -7.94 9.08
CA CYS A 14 4.84 -8.41 9.88
C CYS A 14 5.47 -7.27 10.69
N GLN A 15 5.60 -6.05 10.14
CA GLN A 15 6.08 -4.90 10.92
C GLN A 15 5.19 -4.61 12.14
N ALA A 16 3.87 -4.67 11.99
CA ALA A 16 2.93 -4.43 13.10
C ALA A 16 3.04 -5.52 14.18
N VAL A 17 3.18 -6.80 13.79
CA VAL A 17 3.35 -7.92 14.72
C VAL A 17 4.67 -7.83 15.47
N ILE A 18 5.77 -7.54 14.76
CA ILE A 18 7.10 -7.37 15.35
C ILE A 18 7.11 -6.17 16.30
N ALA A 19 6.43 -5.07 15.94
CA ALA A 19 6.32 -3.91 16.81
C ALA A 19 5.57 -4.21 18.13
N GLY A 20 4.59 -5.11 18.09
CA GLY A 20 3.92 -5.60 19.29
C GLY A 20 4.84 -6.35 20.26
N GLN A 21 5.94 -6.95 19.78
CA GLN A 21 6.92 -7.64 20.63
C GLN A 21 7.80 -6.67 21.43
N PHE A 22 7.81 -5.36 21.11
CA PHE A 22 8.55 -4.33 21.86
C PHE A 22 8.02 -4.06 23.25
N VAL A 23 6.76 -4.43 23.52
CA VAL A 23 6.01 -3.91 24.67
C VAL A 23 6.43 -4.55 26.01
N SER A 24 7.23 -5.63 26.05
CA SER A 24 7.51 -6.26 27.36
C SER A 24 8.74 -7.19 27.51
N GLN A 25 9.79 -7.13 26.69
CA GLN A 25 10.85 -8.18 26.76
C GLN A 25 12.30 -7.68 26.83
N ASP A 26 13.12 -8.43 27.59
CA ASP A 26 14.58 -8.44 27.49
C ASP A 26 15.00 -8.80 26.06
N GLY A 27 15.95 -8.07 25.47
CA GLY A 27 16.38 -8.28 24.08
C GLY A 27 15.66 -7.42 23.02
N LYS A 28 14.99 -6.33 23.44
CA LYS A 28 14.31 -5.35 22.56
C LYS A 28 15.15 -4.89 21.36
N ASP A 29 16.47 -4.75 21.52
CA ASP A 29 17.35 -4.18 20.48
C ASP A 29 17.43 -5.07 19.23
N ALA A 30 17.40 -6.40 19.43
CA ALA A 30 17.36 -7.35 18.32
C ALA A 30 16.06 -7.23 17.53
N TRP A 31 14.92 -7.11 18.23
CA TRP A 31 13.63 -6.92 17.60
C TRP A 31 13.53 -5.59 16.85
N VAL A 32 14.10 -4.51 17.41
CA VAL A 32 14.15 -3.19 16.76
C VAL A 32 14.95 -3.27 15.46
N THR A 33 16.06 -4.02 15.48
CA THR A 33 16.87 -4.25 14.27
C THR A 33 16.08 -5.00 13.19
N VAL A 34 15.39 -6.10 13.56
CA VAL A 34 14.56 -6.85 12.61
C VAL A 34 13.43 -5.98 12.06
N HIS A 35 12.78 -5.18 12.91
CA HIS A 35 11.75 -4.24 12.47
C HIS A 35 12.27 -3.22 11.45
N GLY A 36 13.49 -2.68 11.67
CA GLY A 36 14.16 -1.80 10.72
C GLY A 36 14.42 -2.47 9.36
N VAL A 37 14.95 -3.70 9.36
CA VAL A 37 15.18 -4.45 8.11
C VAL A 37 13.87 -4.70 7.35
N VAL A 38 12.79 -5.05 8.04
CA VAL A 38 11.48 -5.24 7.41
C VAL A 38 10.92 -3.90 6.88
N ALA A 39 11.20 -2.79 7.55
CA ALA A 39 10.85 -1.45 7.06
C ALA A 39 11.54 -1.16 5.73
N ASP A 40 12.83 -1.48 5.64
CA ASP A 40 13.62 -1.29 4.44
C ASP A 40 13.09 -2.08 3.25
N ILE A 41 12.80 -3.37 3.48
CA ILE A 41 12.20 -4.22 2.46
C ILE A 41 10.84 -3.67 2.03
N SER A 42 10.02 -3.21 2.98
CA SER A 42 8.67 -2.73 2.71
C SER A 42 8.66 -1.48 1.82
N TRP A 43 9.50 -0.48 2.10
CA TRP A 43 9.51 0.72 1.27
C TRP A 43 10.07 0.43 -0.13
N VAL A 44 11.07 -0.45 -0.27
CA VAL A 44 11.58 -0.90 -1.58
C VAL A 44 10.48 -1.60 -2.39
N LEU A 45 9.69 -2.48 -1.77
CA LEU A 45 8.56 -3.12 -2.43
C LEU A 45 7.48 -2.11 -2.86
N THR A 46 7.20 -1.10 -2.04
CA THR A 46 6.28 -0.02 -2.44
C THR A 46 6.83 0.82 -3.60
N LEU A 47 8.14 1.07 -3.65
CA LEU A 47 8.79 1.74 -4.78
C LEU A 47 8.62 0.95 -6.07
N ILE A 48 8.90 -0.35 -6.05
CA ILE A 48 8.73 -1.22 -7.23
C ILE A 48 7.26 -1.25 -7.66
N SER A 49 6.33 -1.32 -6.70
CA SER A 49 4.88 -1.29 -6.98
C SER A 49 4.45 0.03 -7.62
N ALA A 50 4.93 1.16 -7.11
CA ALA A 50 4.66 2.50 -7.65
C ALA A 50 5.24 2.66 -9.06
N GLY A 51 6.48 2.20 -9.27
CA GLY A 51 7.12 2.20 -10.59
C GLY A 51 6.33 1.37 -11.59
N TYR A 52 5.94 0.14 -11.23
CA TYR A 52 5.11 -0.70 -12.09
C TYR A 52 3.77 -0.03 -12.43
N ALA A 53 3.05 0.49 -11.43
CA ALA A 53 1.79 1.20 -11.65
C ALA A 53 1.99 2.39 -12.60
N PHE A 54 3.04 3.18 -12.39
CA PHE A 54 3.36 4.32 -13.24
C PHE A 54 3.65 3.90 -14.69
N PHE A 55 4.51 2.92 -14.93
CA PHE A 55 4.89 2.55 -16.30
C PHE A 55 3.81 1.75 -17.04
N ALA A 56 3.11 0.85 -16.35
CA ALA A 56 2.17 -0.09 -16.98
C ALA A 56 0.72 0.37 -16.94
N LEU A 57 0.31 1.15 -15.93
CA LEU A 57 -1.12 1.40 -15.64
C LEU A 57 -1.52 2.88 -15.74
N ARG A 58 -0.59 3.82 -15.89
CA ARG A 58 -0.88 5.27 -15.87
C ARG A 58 -1.93 5.73 -16.87
N THR A 59 -2.02 5.08 -18.03
CA THR A 59 -2.96 5.48 -19.09
C THR A 59 -4.39 5.06 -18.77
N TYR A 60 -4.57 3.94 -18.08
CA TYR A 60 -5.87 3.31 -17.86
C TYR A 60 -6.38 3.47 -16.42
N PHE A 61 -5.48 3.59 -15.45
CA PHE A 61 -5.80 3.66 -14.02
C PHE A 61 -4.99 4.77 -13.32
N PRO A 62 -5.17 6.05 -13.70
CA PRO A 62 -4.38 7.16 -13.17
C PRO A 62 -4.53 7.33 -11.65
N VAL A 63 -5.70 6.99 -11.09
CA VAL A 63 -5.96 7.05 -9.65
C VAL A 63 -5.14 6.00 -8.89
N LEU A 64 -4.96 4.80 -9.45
CA LEU A 64 -4.14 3.73 -8.85
C LEU A 64 -2.66 4.12 -8.82
N VAL A 65 -2.18 4.82 -9.85
CA VAL A 65 -0.82 5.35 -9.90
C VAL A 65 -0.59 6.40 -8.82
N ARG A 66 -1.53 7.34 -8.66
CA ARG A 66 -1.45 8.38 -7.61
C ARG A 66 -1.39 7.75 -6.22
N TRP A 67 -2.30 6.82 -5.91
CA TRP A 67 -2.32 6.18 -4.60
C TRP A 67 -1.11 5.28 -4.34
N SER A 68 -0.60 4.58 -5.35
CA SER A 68 0.66 3.82 -5.22
C SER A 68 1.85 4.75 -4.92
N GLY A 69 1.89 5.93 -5.56
CA GLY A 69 2.89 6.96 -5.27
C GLY A 69 2.77 7.54 -3.86
N VAL A 70 1.56 7.86 -3.42
CA VAL A 70 1.29 8.32 -2.04
C VAL A 70 1.72 7.27 -1.03
N LEU A 71 1.42 6.00 -1.26
CA LEU A 71 1.82 4.90 -0.38
C LEU A 71 3.35 4.80 -0.26
N PHE A 72 4.07 4.90 -1.38
CA PHE A 72 5.54 4.92 -1.37
C PHE A 72 6.11 6.11 -0.59
N VAL A 73 5.55 7.32 -0.77
CA VAL A 73 6.00 8.49 -0.01
C VAL A 73 5.71 8.30 1.48
N ALA A 74 4.55 7.75 1.82
CA ALA A 74 4.16 7.50 3.20
C ALA A 74 5.07 6.47 3.88
N THR A 75 5.43 5.37 3.20
CA THR A 75 6.38 4.38 3.75
C THR A 75 7.78 4.98 3.93
N LEU A 76 8.23 5.82 3.00
CA LEU A 76 9.53 6.50 3.12
C LEU A 76 9.59 7.45 4.33
N ILE A 77 8.51 8.23 4.55
CA ILE A 77 8.36 9.07 5.75
C ILE A 77 8.34 8.20 7.00
N GLN A 78 7.62 7.08 6.98
CA GLN A 78 7.52 6.14 8.09
C GLN A 78 8.91 5.63 8.50
N THR A 79 9.70 5.12 7.54
CA THR A 79 11.07 4.64 7.75
C THR A 79 11.96 5.74 8.30
N GLY A 80 11.87 6.97 7.75
CA GLY A 80 12.63 8.11 8.25
C GLY A 80 12.31 8.44 9.70
N ILE A 81 11.03 8.45 10.09
CA ILE A 81 10.62 8.64 11.49
C ILE A 81 11.13 7.49 12.36
N GLY A 82 11.09 6.25 11.86
CA GLY A 82 11.66 5.08 12.54
C GLY A 82 13.13 5.27 12.91
N HIS A 83 13.97 5.70 11.95
CA HIS A 83 15.38 5.99 12.21
C HIS A 83 15.58 7.17 13.17
N LEU A 84 14.73 8.20 13.13
CA LEU A 84 14.81 9.30 14.12
C LEU A 84 14.52 8.81 15.55
N ILE A 85 13.58 7.88 15.71
CA ILE A 85 13.28 7.26 17.01
C ILE A 85 14.47 6.40 17.46
N THR A 86 14.94 5.48 16.61
CA THR A 86 15.91 4.45 17.01
C THR A 86 17.35 4.95 17.09
N GLU A 87 17.78 5.82 16.16
CA GLU A 87 19.17 6.28 16.06
C GLU A 87 19.40 7.62 16.75
N LYS A 88 18.38 8.48 16.79
CA LYS A 88 18.48 9.83 17.37
C LYS A 88 17.72 9.98 18.70
N GLY A 89 17.07 8.92 19.19
CA GLY A 89 16.39 8.91 20.49
C GLY A 89 15.20 9.87 20.58
N VAL A 90 14.55 10.17 19.46
CA VAL A 90 13.44 11.15 19.41
C VAL A 90 12.12 10.46 19.74
N ASP A 91 12.00 9.96 20.98
CA ASP A 91 10.93 9.04 21.40
C ASP A 91 9.50 9.60 21.30
N TRP A 92 9.33 10.93 21.38
CA TRP A 92 8.00 11.54 21.22
C TRP A 92 7.37 11.26 19.84
N LEU A 93 8.21 11.02 18.82
CA LEU A 93 7.74 10.65 17.49
C LEU A 93 7.03 9.30 17.44
N ILE A 94 7.18 8.43 18.46
CA ILE A 94 6.45 7.16 18.56
C ILE A 94 4.94 7.41 18.49
N MET A 95 4.46 8.48 19.12
CA MET A 95 3.04 8.87 19.13
C MET A 95 2.50 9.21 17.73
N VAL A 96 3.37 9.55 16.78
CA VAL A 96 3.04 9.85 15.39
C VAL A 96 3.31 8.63 14.49
N HIS A 97 4.45 7.99 14.70
CA HIS A 97 4.95 6.84 13.95
C HIS A 97 3.96 5.67 13.98
N VAL A 98 3.42 5.35 15.17
CA VAL A 98 2.52 4.22 15.36
C VAL A 98 1.17 4.44 14.66
N PRO A 99 0.41 5.54 14.89
CA PRO A 99 -0.81 5.79 14.13
C PRO A 99 -0.58 5.87 12.61
N LEU A 100 0.51 6.50 12.17
CA LEU A 100 0.85 6.57 10.76
C LEU A 100 1.09 5.17 10.16
N ALA A 101 1.74 4.27 10.89
CA ALA A 101 1.93 2.88 10.47
C ALA A 101 0.59 2.16 10.22
N PHE A 102 -0.42 2.37 11.07
CA PHE A 102 -1.75 1.81 10.86
C PHE A 102 -2.42 2.37 9.60
N VAL A 103 -2.28 3.67 9.33
CA VAL A 103 -2.81 4.29 8.10
C VAL A 103 -2.13 3.71 6.86
N VAL A 104 -0.80 3.57 6.88
CA VAL A 104 -0.02 2.95 5.80
C VAL A 104 -0.45 1.50 5.59
N PHE A 105 -0.63 0.74 6.66
CA PHE A 105 -1.12 -0.64 6.59
C PHE A 105 -2.51 -0.73 5.96
N ALA A 106 -3.46 0.10 6.39
CA ALA A 106 -4.80 0.12 5.83
C ALA A 106 -4.79 0.52 4.34
N ALA A 107 -4.00 1.53 3.97
CA ALA A 107 -3.85 1.97 2.59
C ALA A 107 -3.23 0.89 1.69
N ALA A 108 -2.20 0.20 2.17
CA ALA A 108 -1.59 -0.92 1.45
C ALA A 108 -2.57 -2.09 1.26
N GLY A 109 -3.32 -2.45 2.30
CA GLY A 109 -4.37 -3.47 2.23
C GLY A 109 -5.47 -3.09 1.24
N TYR A 110 -5.93 -1.83 1.27
CA TYR A 110 -6.94 -1.32 0.34
C TYR A 110 -6.47 -1.36 -1.12
N LEU A 111 -5.27 -0.84 -1.39
CA LEU A 111 -4.67 -0.88 -2.73
C LEU A 111 -4.48 -2.32 -3.22
N SER A 112 -4.27 -3.25 -2.30
CA SER A 112 -4.16 -4.67 -2.63
C SER A 112 -5.45 -5.27 -3.15
N VAL A 113 -6.54 -5.04 -2.45
CA VAL A 113 -7.88 -5.45 -2.90
C VAL A 113 -8.22 -4.78 -4.23
N TRP A 114 -7.90 -3.50 -4.38
CA TRP A 114 -8.21 -2.77 -5.60
C TRP A 114 -7.40 -3.26 -6.81
N ALA A 115 -6.11 -3.55 -6.65
CA ALA A 115 -5.28 -4.13 -7.70
C ALA A 115 -5.78 -5.52 -8.15
N VAL A 116 -6.30 -6.33 -7.23
CA VAL A 116 -6.95 -7.61 -7.55
C VAL A 116 -8.23 -7.37 -8.37
N ARG A 117 -9.09 -6.45 -7.94
CA ARG A 117 -10.34 -6.12 -8.67
C ARG A 117 -10.06 -5.64 -10.09
N VAL A 118 -9.09 -4.74 -10.27
CA VAL A 118 -8.68 -4.27 -11.60
C VAL A 118 -8.22 -5.45 -12.47
N ARG A 119 -7.42 -6.37 -11.93
CA ARG A 119 -6.97 -7.57 -12.67
C ARG A 119 -8.15 -8.47 -13.09
N HIS A 120 -9.13 -8.67 -12.21
CA HIS A 120 -10.33 -9.44 -12.53
C HIS A 120 -11.17 -8.77 -13.63
N GLN A 121 -11.39 -7.46 -13.56
CA GLN A 121 -12.12 -6.71 -14.58
C GLN A 121 -11.44 -6.72 -15.95
N VAL A 122 -10.10 -6.71 -15.98
CA VAL A 122 -9.31 -6.89 -17.21
C VAL A 122 -9.49 -8.31 -17.77
N ALA A 123 -9.42 -9.34 -16.92
CA ALA A 123 -9.51 -10.74 -17.34
C ALA A 123 -10.91 -11.14 -17.81
N GLU A 124 -11.96 -10.55 -17.23
CA GLU A 124 -13.37 -10.81 -17.59
C GLU A 124 -13.84 -9.99 -18.82
N GLY A 125 -12.98 -9.14 -19.40
CA GLY A 125 -13.31 -8.36 -20.61
C GLY A 125 -14.27 -7.18 -20.39
N HIS A 126 -14.63 -6.88 -19.14
CA HIS A 126 -15.55 -5.78 -18.81
C HIS A 126 -15.01 -4.39 -19.20
N LEU A 127 -13.69 -4.22 -19.24
CA LEU A 127 -13.06 -2.96 -19.67
C LEU A 127 -13.17 -2.71 -21.18
N HIS A 128 -13.17 -3.76 -22.01
CA HIS A 128 -13.45 -3.60 -23.45
C HIS A 128 -14.88 -3.12 -23.68
N ARG A 129 -15.84 -3.65 -22.90
CA ARG A 129 -17.25 -3.24 -22.95
C ARG A 129 -17.47 -1.80 -22.46
N ALA A 130 -16.82 -1.38 -21.38
CA ALA A 130 -16.95 -0.01 -20.86
C ALA A 130 -16.33 1.04 -21.79
N ALA A 131 -15.23 0.69 -22.47
CA ALA A 131 -14.61 1.53 -23.49
C ALA A 131 -15.47 1.63 -24.77
N GLU A 132 -16.18 0.56 -25.15
CA GLU A 132 -17.17 0.58 -26.24
C GLU A 132 -18.42 1.40 -25.91
N VAL A 133 -18.80 1.48 -24.62
CA VAL A 133 -20.00 2.19 -24.14
C VAL A 133 -19.73 3.66 -23.77
N GLY A 134 -18.47 4.13 -23.86
CA GLY A 134 -18.13 5.54 -23.65
C GLY A 134 -18.21 5.99 -22.18
N VAL A 135 -17.95 5.08 -21.23
CA VAL A 135 -17.93 5.43 -19.79
C VAL A 135 -16.72 6.33 -19.50
N ASP A 136 -16.97 7.46 -18.83
CA ASP A 136 -15.97 8.51 -18.53
C ASP A 136 -14.74 7.91 -17.82
N PRO A 137 -13.50 8.13 -18.33
CA PRO A 137 -12.26 7.69 -17.68
C PRO A 137 -12.02 8.30 -16.28
N LYS A 138 -12.88 9.22 -15.83
CA LYS A 138 -12.90 9.76 -14.45
C LYS A 138 -13.90 9.07 -13.53
N ALA A 139 -14.72 8.15 -14.04
CA ALA A 139 -15.71 7.45 -13.24
C ALA A 139 -15.06 6.73 -12.06
N ASP A 140 -15.56 7.02 -10.86
CA ASP A 140 -15.13 6.33 -9.65
C ASP A 140 -15.60 4.86 -9.74
N VAL A 141 -14.93 3.96 -9.02
CA VAL A 141 -15.35 2.55 -8.97
C VAL A 141 -16.77 2.40 -8.43
N HIS A 142 -17.27 3.41 -7.71
CA HIS A 142 -18.66 3.50 -7.26
C HIS A 142 -19.66 3.77 -8.39
N ASP A 143 -19.23 4.36 -9.51
CA ASP A 143 -20.08 4.65 -10.67
C ASP A 143 -20.24 3.42 -11.59
N VAL A 144 -19.29 2.47 -11.53
CA VAL A 144 -19.28 1.26 -12.38
C VAL A 144 -20.21 0.15 -11.82
N VAL A 145 -20.75 0.31 -10.61
CA VAL A 145 -21.54 -0.73 -9.89
C VAL A 145 -23.06 -0.52 -10.00
N ARG A 146 -23.57 0.17 -11.03
CA ARG A 146 -25.01 0.03 -11.34
C ARG A 146 -25.20 -1.15 -12.30
N PRO A 147 -25.95 -2.19 -11.89
CA PRO A 147 -26.46 -3.16 -12.86
C PRO A 147 -27.25 -2.36 -13.91
N ILE A 148 -26.98 -2.60 -15.18
CA ILE A 148 -27.86 -2.13 -16.25
C ILE A 148 -29.16 -2.89 -16.05
N ASP A 149 -30.20 -2.18 -15.60
CA ASP A 149 -31.54 -2.73 -15.45
C ASP A 149 -32.03 -3.16 -16.84
N PRO A 150 -32.39 -4.44 -17.05
CA PRO A 150 -32.90 -4.90 -18.34
C PRO A 150 -34.36 -4.45 -18.48
N SER A 151 -34.56 -3.22 -18.97
CA SER A 151 -35.85 -2.75 -19.49
C SER A 151 -36.03 -3.15 -20.95
#